data_AF-A0A2E8H972-F1
#
_entry.id   AF-A0A2E8H972-F1
#
_cell.length_a   1.000
_cell.length_b   1.000
_cell.length_c   1.000
_cell.angle_alpha   90.00
_cell.angle_beta   90.00
_cell.angle_gamma   90.00
#
_symmetry.space_group_name_H-M   'P 1'
#
loop_
_entity.id
_entity.type
_entity.pdbx_description
1 polymer ?
#
loop_
_entity_poly.entity_id
_entity_poly.type
_entity_poly.pdbx_seq_one_letter_code
_entity_poly.pdbx_strand_id
1 'polypeptide(L)'
;VSNIGPSISYYDKDSHIYQVLTKSGITFEHEVAMLKLAREMDMVSVALAFDLEDSLQVVEEAQPDVFCFHAGTTKGGLKGFDSGETIEETALRTEEVYQKVLSIKQDLILIGHGSAMETPEDGQYMLDHTSGHGIWTGSSTERIPIEKAVMETASQFANLSFQD
;
A
#
# COMPACT_ATOMS: atom_id res chain seq x y z
N VAL A 1 5.48 -5.43 -9.48
CA VAL A 1 4.05 -5.14 -9.28
C VAL A 1 3.85 -5.34 -7.79
N SER A 2 3.46 -4.31 -7.03
CA SER A 2 3.12 -4.52 -5.62
C SER A 2 1.90 -5.43 -5.59
N ASN A 3 1.91 -6.51 -4.79
CA ASN A 3 0.82 -7.50 -4.70
C ASN A 3 -0.47 -6.96 -4.04
N ILE A 4 -0.66 -5.65 -4.07
CA ILE A 4 -1.87 -5.00 -3.59
C ILE A 4 -2.88 -5.01 -4.73
N GLY A 5 -4.11 -5.42 -4.42
CA GLY A 5 -5.18 -5.55 -5.40
C GLY A 5 -5.38 -4.26 -6.22
N PRO A 6 -5.78 -4.37 -7.50
CA PRO A 6 -6.05 -3.19 -8.30
C PRO A 6 -7.19 -2.39 -7.64
N SER A 7 -6.96 -1.10 -7.43
CA SER A 7 -7.97 -0.18 -6.92
C SER A 7 -7.99 1.07 -7.78
N ILE A 8 -9.18 1.59 -8.05
CA ILE A 8 -9.36 2.86 -8.74
C ILE A 8 -8.89 4.05 -7.89
N SER A 9 -8.89 3.89 -6.56
CA SER A 9 -8.40 4.90 -5.61
C SER A 9 -6.93 5.26 -5.85
N TYR A 10 -6.17 4.39 -6.54
CA TYR A 10 -4.78 4.68 -6.92
C TYR A 10 -4.62 5.77 -7.99
N TYR A 11 -5.67 6.07 -8.75
CA TYR A 11 -5.61 7.09 -9.81
C TYR A 11 -6.10 8.43 -9.28
N ASP A 12 -5.35 9.50 -9.57
CA ASP A 12 -5.76 10.86 -9.21
C ASP A 12 -7.16 11.16 -9.79
N LYS A 13 -8.07 11.65 -8.95
CA LYS A 13 -9.49 11.87 -9.29
C LYS A 13 -9.70 12.86 -10.44
N ASP A 14 -8.77 13.79 -10.64
CA ASP A 14 -8.78 14.76 -11.73
C ASP A 14 -8.15 14.23 -13.04
N SER A 15 -7.50 13.06 -13.00
CA SER A 15 -6.87 12.45 -14.16
C SER A 15 -7.88 11.98 -15.21
N HIS A 16 -7.46 12.03 -16.48
CA HIS A 16 -8.30 11.52 -17.58
C HIS A 16 -8.59 10.02 -17.43
N ILE A 17 -7.63 9.24 -16.91
CA ILE A 17 -7.79 7.80 -16.70
C ILE A 17 -8.85 7.49 -15.64
N TYR A 18 -8.84 8.20 -14.49
CA TYR A 18 -9.88 8.05 -13.47
C TYR A 18 -11.27 8.33 -14.07
N GLN A 19 -11.41 9.43 -14.81
CA GLN A 19 -12.68 9.79 -15.45
C GLN A 19 -13.16 8.73 -16.45
N VAL A 20 -12.26 8.11 -17.22
CA VAL A 20 -12.60 7.04 -18.17
C VAL A 20 -13.06 5.78 -17.44
N LEU A 21 -12.36 5.38 -16.38
CA LEU A 21 -12.71 4.21 -15.55
C LEU A 21 -14.10 4.42 -14.93
N THR A 22 -14.32 5.56 -14.27
CA THR A 22 -15.60 5.90 -13.63
C THR A 22 -16.74 5.95 -14.63
N LYS A 23 -16.56 6.57 -15.81
CA LYS A 23 -17.57 6.60 -16.88
C LYS A 23 -17.87 5.22 -17.48
N SER A 24 -16.94 4.28 -17.34
CA SER A 24 -17.10 2.89 -17.78
C SER A 24 -17.72 1.99 -16.72
N GLY A 25 -18.07 2.54 -15.55
CA GLY A 25 -18.67 1.81 -14.44
C GLY A 25 -17.67 1.11 -13.51
N ILE A 26 -16.37 1.39 -13.64
CA ILE A 26 -15.37 0.97 -12.64
C ILE A 26 -15.26 2.11 -11.65
N THR A 27 -15.78 1.94 -10.43
CA THR A 27 -15.88 3.02 -9.44
C THR A 27 -15.50 2.52 -8.06
N PHE A 28 -15.11 3.43 -7.16
CA PHE A 28 -14.70 3.06 -5.81
C PHE A 28 -15.87 2.49 -5.00
N GLU A 29 -17.10 2.92 -5.29
CA GLU A 29 -18.31 2.38 -4.67
C GLU A 29 -18.48 0.88 -4.92
N HIS A 30 -18.02 0.37 -6.07
CA HIS A 30 -18.04 -1.07 -6.33
C HIS A 30 -17.01 -1.83 -5.49
N GLU A 31 -15.87 -1.22 -5.18
CA GLU A 31 -14.88 -1.78 -4.26
C GLU A 31 -15.44 -1.80 -2.82
N VAL A 32 -16.08 -0.72 -2.39
CA VAL A 32 -16.78 -0.64 -1.10
C VAL A 32 -17.90 -1.68 -1.01
N ALA A 33 -18.73 -1.83 -2.05
CA ALA A 33 -19.80 -2.82 -2.10
C ALA A 33 -19.28 -4.27 -2.04
N MET A 34 -18.13 -4.52 -2.67
CA MET A 34 -17.46 -5.82 -2.59
C MET A 34 -16.98 -6.13 -1.16
N LEU A 35 -16.45 -5.15 -0.45
CA LEU A 35 -16.06 -5.32 0.96
C LEU A 35 -17.28 -5.51 1.89
N LYS A 36 -18.37 -4.78 1.66
CA LYS A 36 -19.65 -5.01 2.36
C LYS A 36 -20.13 -6.45 2.21
N LEU A 37 -20.10 -6.97 0.98
CA LEU A 37 -20.50 -8.35 0.69
C LEU A 37 -19.56 -9.36 1.36
N ALA A 38 -18.25 -9.13 1.34
CA ALA A 38 -17.29 -9.99 2.04
C ALA A 38 -17.60 -10.09 3.54
N ARG A 39 -17.95 -8.97 4.17
CA ARG A 39 -18.39 -8.91 5.57
C ARG A 39 -19.70 -9.67 5.80
N GLU A 40 -20.70 -9.53 4.93
CA GLU A 40 -21.95 -10.32 4.99
C GLU A 40 -21.70 -11.82 4.87
N MET A 41 -20.62 -12.21 4.20
CA MET A 41 -20.17 -13.59 4.01
C MET A 41 -19.24 -14.10 5.12
N ASP A 42 -19.07 -13.35 6.22
CA ASP A 42 -18.20 -13.70 7.36
C ASP A 42 -16.72 -13.89 6.95
N MET A 43 -16.27 -13.15 5.92
CA MET A 43 -14.87 -13.11 5.52
C MET A 43 -14.14 -12.00 6.26
N VAL A 44 -12.86 -12.23 6.57
CA VAL A 44 -11.95 -11.16 6.99
C VAL A 44 -11.75 -10.19 5.82
N SER A 45 -12.00 -8.92 6.06
CA SER A 45 -11.95 -7.86 5.07
C SER A 45 -10.80 -6.90 5.35
N VAL A 46 -10.04 -6.59 4.31
CA VAL A 46 -8.96 -5.61 4.35
C VAL A 46 -9.26 -4.51 3.33
N ALA A 47 -9.63 -3.33 3.82
CA ALA A 47 -9.86 -2.17 2.99
C ALA A 47 -8.55 -1.47 2.66
N LEU A 48 -8.48 -0.89 1.46
CA LEU A 48 -7.35 -0.13 0.97
C LEU A 48 -7.85 1.19 0.40
N ALA A 49 -7.18 2.29 0.75
CA ALA A 49 -7.46 3.60 0.18
C ALA A 49 -6.16 4.40 0.05
N PHE A 50 -6.12 5.33 -0.91
CA PHE A 50 -4.93 6.12 -1.25
C PHE A 50 -5.06 7.60 -0.88
N ASP A 51 -6.28 8.06 -0.62
CA ASP A 51 -6.56 9.40 -0.15
C ASP A 51 -7.54 9.38 1.04
N LEU A 52 -7.68 10.54 1.70
CA LEU A 52 -8.51 10.67 2.89
C LEU A 52 -10.01 10.46 2.57
N GLU A 53 -10.50 10.94 1.43
CA GLU A 53 -11.92 10.83 1.08
C GLU A 53 -12.34 9.37 0.93
N ASP A 54 -11.57 8.60 0.15
CA ASP A 54 -11.80 7.18 -0.06
C ASP A 54 -11.61 6.38 1.24
N SER A 55 -10.66 6.80 2.09
CA SER A 55 -10.42 6.20 3.41
C SER A 55 -11.63 6.33 4.33
N LEU A 56 -12.25 7.51 4.37
CA LEU A 56 -13.45 7.73 5.17
C LEU A 56 -14.64 6.96 4.61
N GLN A 57 -14.83 7.02 3.30
CA GLN A 57 -15.94 6.34 2.63
C GLN A 57 -15.90 4.83 2.89
N VAL A 58 -14.76 4.17 2.63
CA VAL A 58 -14.67 2.71 2.77
C VAL A 58 -14.84 2.26 4.22
N VAL A 59 -14.33 3.03 5.19
CA VAL A 59 -14.48 2.69 6.60
C VAL A 59 -15.91 2.91 7.07
N GLU A 60 -16.53 4.04 6.74
CA GLU A 60 -17.92 4.34 7.10
C GLU A 60 -18.87 3.30 6.53
N GLU A 61 -18.70 2.97 5.26
CA GLU A 61 -19.64 2.15 4.53
C GLU A 61 -19.39 0.65 4.69
N ALA A 62 -18.14 0.18 4.56
CA ALA A 62 -17.83 -1.25 4.56
C ALA A 62 -17.47 -1.82 5.94
N GLN A 63 -17.10 -0.96 6.90
CA GLN A 63 -16.71 -1.37 8.26
C GLN A 63 -15.72 -2.56 8.26
N PRO A 64 -14.56 -2.43 7.60
CA PRO A 64 -13.61 -3.52 7.42
C PRO A 64 -12.95 -3.93 8.73
N ASP A 65 -12.34 -5.12 8.78
CA ASP A 65 -11.58 -5.59 9.95
C ASP A 65 -10.19 -4.94 10.02
N VAL A 66 -9.58 -4.78 8.85
CA VAL A 66 -8.25 -4.18 8.67
C VAL A 66 -8.37 -3.01 7.69
N PHE A 67 -7.74 -1.89 8.00
CA PHE A 67 -7.64 -0.75 7.10
C PHE A 67 -6.17 -0.49 6.76
N CYS A 68 -5.85 -0.54 5.47
CA CYS A 68 -4.54 -0.24 4.93
C CYS A 68 -4.56 1.13 4.25
N PHE A 69 -3.88 2.11 4.83
CA PHE A 69 -3.62 3.35 4.11
C PHE A 69 -2.44 3.14 3.17
N HIS A 70 -2.69 3.27 1.87
CA HIS A 70 -1.65 3.18 0.86
C HIS A 70 -1.12 4.58 0.55
N ALA A 71 0.03 4.90 1.12
CA ALA A 71 0.67 6.21 1.01
C ALA A 71 1.20 6.56 -0.40
N GLY A 72 0.78 5.87 -1.46
CA GLY A 72 1.34 6.01 -2.82
C GLY A 72 2.45 4.99 -3.13
N THR A 73 2.99 5.06 -4.34
CA THR A 73 3.91 4.04 -4.87
C THR A 73 5.23 3.98 -4.08
N THR A 74 5.68 2.77 -3.74
CA THR A 74 7.01 2.59 -3.14
C THR A 74 8.12 2.89 -4.16
N LYS A 75 9.19 3.53 -3.71
CA LYS A 75 10.36 3.87 -4.53
C LYS A 75 11.23 2.64 -4.88
N GLY A 76 11.00 1.49 -4.25
CA GLY A 76 11.90 0.33 -4.29
C GLY A 76 12.16 -0.31 -5.67
N GLY A 77 13.44 -0.66 -5.91
CA GLY A 77 13.95 -1.40 -7.07
C GLY A 77 14.66 -0.54 -8.13
N LEU A 78 15.23 -1.17 -9.18
CA LEU A 78 15.99 -0.49 -10.23
C LEU A 78 15.18 0.49 -11.12
N LYS A 79 13.84 0.43 -11.05
CA LYS A 79 12.89 1.26 -11.83
C LYS A 79 11.70 1.75 -10.98
N GLY A 80 11.87 1.91 -9.67
CA GLY A 80 10.78 2.35 -8.80
C GLY A 80 10.40 3.82 -9.03
N PHE A 81 9.21 4.19 -8.55
CA PHE A 81 8.66 5.54 -8.69
C PHE A 81 9.14 6.38 -7.51
N ASP A 82 9.99 7.37 -7.75
CA ASP A 82 10.49 8.27 -6.69
C ASP A 82 9.54 9.46 -6.55
N SER A 83 8.75 9.47 -5.47
CA SER A 83 7.91 10.62 -5.11
C SER A 83 8.71 11.77 -4.48
N GLY A 84 9.94 11.50 -4.00
CA GLY A 84 10.73 12.43 -3.20
C GLY A 84 10.23 12.61 -1.75
N GLU A 85 9.18 11.91 -1.34
CA GLU A 85 8.61 11.99 0.02
C GLU A 85 9.53 11.29 1.03
N THR A 86 9.70 11.91 2.20
CA THR A 86 10.46 11.36 3.33
C THR A 86 9.61 10.41 4.18
N ILE A 87 10.24 9.59 5.02
CA ILE A 87 9.50 8.70 5.93
C ILE A 87 8.73 9.50 6.99
N GLU A 88 9.25 10.66 7.40
CA GLU A 88 8.60 11.61 8.30
C GLU A 88 7.30 12.17 7.70
N GLU A 89 7.33 12.62 6.43
CA GLU A 89 6.15 13.11 5.71
C GLU A 89 5.12 11.99 5.49
N THR A 90 5.59 10.79 5.15
CA THR A 90 4.76 9.60 5.00
C THR A 90 4.04 9.27 6.32
N ALA A 91 4.74 9.30 7.45
CA ALA A 91 4.18 9.04 8.77
C ALA A 91 3.14 10.09 9.17
N LEU A 92 3.43 11.38 8.98
CA LEU A 92 2.51 12.47 9.30
C LEU A 92 1.17 12.34 8.56
N ARG A 93 1.23 12.09 7.24
CA ARG A 93 0.03 11.94 6.41
C ARG A 93 -0.75 10.67 6.75
N THR A 94 -0.04 9.56 6.98
CA THR A 94 -0.66 8.31 7.39
C THR A 94 -1.38 8.46 8.73
N GLU A 95 -0.76 9.13 9.69
CA GLU A 95 -1.34 9.39 11.00
C GLU A 95 -2.59 10.27 10.93
N GLU A 96 -2.59 11.30 10.08
CA GLU A 96 -3.78 12.11 9.86
C GLU A 96 -4.97 11.25 9.41
N VAL A 97 -4.75 10.32 8.47
CA VAL A 97 -5.79 9.41 8.00
C VAL A 97 -6.22 8.45 9.11
N TYR A 98 -5.27 7.86 9.84
CA TYR A 98 -5.55 6.95 10.95
C TYR A 98 -6.45 7.56 12.02
N GLN A 99 -6.15 8.79 12.46
CA GLN A 99 -6.99 9.46 13.45
C GLN A 99 -8.43 9.69 12.94
N LYS A 100 -8.60 9.97 11.64
CA LYS A 100 -9.92 10.19 11.06
C LYS A 100 -10.70 8.89 10.94
N VAL A 101 -10.09 7.80 10.48
CA VAL A 101 -10.79 6.50 10.37
C VAL A 101 -11.09 5.90 11.75
N LEU A 102 -10.22 6.08 12.74
CA LEU A 102 -10.48 5.66 14.13
C LEU A 102 -11.63 6.42 14.78
N SER A 103 -11.91 7.65 14.33
CA SER A 103 -13.10 8.39 14.77
C SER A 103 -14.42 7.76 14.28
N ILE A 104 -14.36 6.96 13.22
CA ILE A 104 -15.49 6.21 12.65
C ILE A 104 -15.57 4.81 13.25
N LYS A 105 -14.45 4.10 13.33
CA LYS A 105 -14.37 2.71 13.83
C LYS A 105 -13.10 2.51 14.68
N GLN A 106 -13.28 2.41 16.00
CA GLN A 106 -12.17 2.39 16.98
C GLN A 106 -11.41 1.06 17.05
N ASP A 107 -12.02 -0.04 16.63
CA ASP A 107 -11.46 -1.39 16.68
C ASP A 107 -10.77 -1.82 15.38
N LEU A 108 -10.47 -0.86 14.49
CA LEU A 108 -9.74 -1.12 13.24
C LEU A 108 -8.30 -1.60 13.50
N ILE A 109 -7.89 -2.65 12.81
CA ILE A 109 -6.48 -2.97 12.65
C ILE A 109 -5.91 -2.07 11.54
N LEU A 110 -5.18 -1.03 11.92
CA LEU A 110 -4.48 -0.14 11.01
C LEU A 110 -3.15 -0.72 10.53
N ILE A 111 -2.92 -0.73 9.22
CA ILE A 111 -1.62 -1.07 8.61
C ILE A 111 -1.22 -0.06 7.53
N GLY A 112 0.08 0.14 7.34
CA GLY A 112 0.63 1.08 6.37
C GLY A 112 1.25 0.37 5.17
N HIS A 113 1.15 0.97 3.99
CA HIS A 113 1.90 0.54 2.80
C HIS A 113 2.30 1.76 1.96
N GLY A 114 3.39 1.64 1.20
CA GLY A 114 3.67 2.60 0.13
C GLY A 114 4.77 3.61 0.45
N SER A 115 4.99 4.52 -0.50
CA SER A 115 5.92 5.64 -0.40
C SER A 115 7.32 5.25 0.13
N ALA A 116 7.81 5.94 1.15
CA ALA A 116 9.12 5.75 1.76
C ALA A 116 9.24 4.49 2.65
N MET A 117 8.21 3.63 2.76
CA MET A 117 8.26 2.39 3.56
C MET A 117 9.00 1.26 2.82
N GLU A 118 10.32 1.33 2.73
CA GLU A 118 11.12 0.38 1.94
C GLU A 118 11.87 -0.65 2.77
N THR A 119 12.34 -0.23 3.94
CA THR A 119 13.24 -1.00 4.79
C THR A 119 12.58 -1.35 6.13
N PRO A 120 13.13 -2.32 6.87
CA PRO A 120 12.70 -2.57 8.25
C PRO A 120 12.78 -1.33 9.14
N GLU A 121 13.79 -0.48 8.94
CA GLU A 121 13.98 0.78 9.66
C GLU A 121 12.83 1.77 9.39
N ASP A 122 12.39 1.89 8.14
CA ASP A 122 11.23 2.71 7.78
C ASP A 122 9.95 2.16 8.42
N GLY A 123 9.80 0.83 8.41
CA GLY A 123 8.68 0.17 9.08
C GLY A 123 8.66 0.41 10.59
N GLN A 124 9.82 0.37 11.23
CA GLN A 124 9.96 0.71 12.64
C GLN A 124 9.61 2.18 12.90
N TYR A 125 10.06 3.10 12.04
CA TYR A 125 9.72 4.52 12.15
C TYR A 125 8.20 4.73 12.13
N MET A 126 7.49 4.07 11.22
CA MET A 126 6.02 4.15 11.15
C MET A 126 5.35 3.64 12.43
N LEU A 127 5.84 2.54 13.01
CA LEU A 127 5.30 2.02 14.28
C LEU A 127 5.56 2.96 15.46
N ASP A 128 6.69 3.66 15.46
CA ASP A 128 7.07 4.58 16.54
C ASP A 128 6.35 5.94 16.45
N HIS A 129 5.88 6.34 15.27
CA HIS A 129 5.39 7.70 14.99
C HIS A 129 3.94 7.76 14.52
N THR A 130 3.23 6.63 14.44
CA THR A 130 1.82 6.58 14.05
C THR A 130 1.03 5.65 14.98
N SER A 131 -0.28 5.70 14.88
CA SER A 131 -1.23 4.79 15.53
C SER A 131 -1.36 3.44 14.81
N GLY A 132 -0.48 3.15 13.84
CA GLY A 132 -0.48 1.92 13.05
C GLY A 132 -0.07 0.68 13.87
N HIS A 133 -0.66 -0.46 13.52
CA HIS A 133 -0.36 -1.75 14.17
C HIS A 133 0.60 -2.64 13.34
N GLY A 134 0.95 -2.22 12.13
CA GLY A 134 1.78 -3.02 11.25
C GLY A 134 2.04 -2.36 9.90
N ILE A 135 2.88 -3.03 9.12
CA ILE A 135 3.26 -2.61 7.77
C ILE A 135 2.95 -3.76 6.81
N TRP A 136 2.27 -3.44 5.72
CA TRP A 136 2.08 -4.36 4.62
C TRP A 136 3.27 -4.23 3.68
N THR A 137 4.09 -5.27 3.56
CA THR A 137 5.22 -5.29 2.62
C THR A 137 4.86 -6.00 1.32
N GLY A 138 5.47 -5.58 0.23
CA GLY A 138 5.36 -6.24 -1.07
C GLY A 138 6.74 -6.45 -1.66
N SER A 139 7.11 -5.54 -2.57
CA SER A 139 8.42 -5.59 -3.26
C SER A 139 9.62 -5.61 -2.31
N SER A 140 9.53 -4.96 -1.13
CA SER A 140 10.59 -4.90 -0.13
C SER A 140 10.93 -6.26 0.49
N THR A 141 9.95 -7.14 0.65
CA THR A 141 10.16 -8.48 1.25
C THR A 141 10.25 -9.60 0.23
N GLU A 142 9.73 -9.42 -0.98
CA GLU A 142 9.77 -10.47 -2.02
C GLU A 142 10.73 -10.12 -3.17
N ARG A 143 10.49 -9.03 -3.90
CA ARG A 143 11.15 -8.78 -5.19
C ARG A 143 12.60 -8.36 -4.99
N ILE A 144 12.85 -7.35 -4.16
CA ILE A 144 14.17 -6.72 -4.01
C ILE A 144 15.19 -7.72 -3.42
N PRO A 145 14.89 -8.47 -2.33
CA PRO A 145 15.83 -9.46 -1.80
C PRO A 145 16.12 -10.58 -2.80
N ILE A 146 15.10 -11.05 -3.53
CA ILE A 146 15.26 -12.11 -4.53
C ILE A 146 16.08 -11.63 -5.73
N GLU A 147 15.79 -10.45 -6.28
CA GLU A 147 16.54 -9.85 -7.39
C GLU A 147 18.03 -9.75 -7.06
N LYS A 148 18.36 -9.28 -5.85
CA LYS A 148 19.75 -9.18 -5.38
C LYS A 148 20.43 -10.56 -5.32
N ALA A 149 19.79 -11.54 -4.70
CA ALA A 149 20.35 -12.89 -4.54
C ALA A 149 20.58 -13.59 -5.89
N VAL A 150 19.62 -13.45 -6.82
CA VAL A 150 19.73 -14.01 -8.18
C VAL A 150 20.85 -13.32 -8.96
N MET A 151 20.92 -11.99 -8.91
CA MET A 151 21.95 -11.23 -9.62
C MET A 151 23.36 -11.54 -9.11
N GLU A 152 23.52 -11.66 -7.79
CA GLU A 152 24.79 -12.03 -7.17
C GLU A 152 25.25 -13.42 -7.64
N THR A 153 24.36 -14.41 -7.57
CA THR A 153 24.65 -15.78 -8.01
C THR A 153 25.01 -15.83 -9.50
N ALA A 154 24.21 -15.17 -10.35
CA ALA A 154 24.46 -15.14 -11.79
C ALA A 154 25.81 -14.48 -12.13
N SER A 155 26.16 -13.41 -11.41
CA SER A 155 27.43 -12.70 -11.60
C SER A 155 28.63 -13.57 -11.22
N GLN A 156 28.52 -14.39 -10.17
CA GLN A 156 29.58 -15.33 -9.79
C GLN A 156 29.85 -16.36 -10.90
N PHE A 157 28.81 -16.93 -11.51
CA PHE A 157 28.97 -17.86 -12.65
C PHE A 157 29.51 -17.17 -13.91
N ALA A 158 29.06 -15.95 -14.20
CA ALA A 158 29.50 -15.19 -15.36
C ALA A 158 31.00 -14.82 -15.32
N ASN A 159 31.58 -14.74 -14.12
CA ASN A 159 32.98 -14.37 -13.90
C ASN A 159 33.96 -15.56 -13.85
N LEU A 160 33.50 -16.79 -14.11
CA LEU A 160 34.39 -17.94 -14.18
C LEU A 160 35.35 -17.81 -15.37
N SER A 161 36.64 -18.04 -15.14
CA SER A 161 37.67 -18.06 -16.18
C SER A 161 38.49 -19.35 -16.10
N PHE A 162 39.07 -19.76 -17.23
CA PHE A 162 40.09 -20.81 -17.22
C PHE A 162 41.32 -20.34 -16.45
N GLN A 163 42.02 -21.26 -15.79
CA GLN A 163 43.36 -20.98 -15.27
C GLN A 163 44.38 -21.19 -16.39
N ASP A 164 45.37 -20.29 -16.46
CA ASP A 164 46.49 -20.37 -17.42
C ASP A 164 47.34 -21.64 -17.24
#